data_AF-A0A7X8F2D0-F1
#
_entry.id   AF-A0A7X8F2D0-F1
#
_cell.length_a   1.000
_cell.length_b   1.000
_cell.length_c   1.000
_cell.angle_alpha   90.00
_cell.angle_beta   90.00
_cell.angle_gamma   90.00
#
_symmetry.space_group_name_H-M   'P 1'
#
loop_
_entity.id
_entity.type
_entity.pdbx_description
1 polymer ?
#
loop_
_entity_poly.entity_id
_entity_poly.type
_entity_poly.pdbx_seq_one_letter_code
_entity_poly.pdbx_strand_id
1 'polypeptide(L)'
;MKKVACILCILFFAATLFALQNGDTVYVSVKKATIKAGTGHFDKVVAQAVYGDELIVDKASNKFHRVHKASDPSVSGWIPAASVTTKKIVTSAKNKQVSASADEIALAGKGFSEQVEDEYKTSNKKLDYASVDKLEAFQISEESLKSFIEDGELYGAE
;
A
#
# COMPACT_ATOMS: atom_id res chain seq x y z
N MET A 1 7.94 -49.55 25.40
CA MET A 1 7.72 -49.40 23.95
C MET A 1 6.55 -48.48 23.59
N LYS A 2 5.39 -48.55 24.26
CA LYS A 2 4.22 -47.66 23.98
C LYS A 2 4.47 -46.15 24.26
N LYS A 3 5.25 -45.82 25.29
CA LYS A 3 5.57 -44.42 25.67
C LYS A 3 6.56 -43.72 24.71
N VAL A 4 7.47 -44.49 24.10
CA VAL A 4 8.44 -43.98 23.11
C VAL A 4 7.77 -43.72 21.76
N ALA A 5 6.80 -44.56 21.39
CA ALA A 5 5.97 -44.35 20.20
C ALA A 5 5.08 -43.09 20.31
N CYS A 6 4.53 -42.79 21.50
CA CYS A 6 3.74 -41.56 21.72
C CYS A 6 4.58 -40.28 21.66
N ILE A 7 5.82 -40.30 22.15
CA ILE A 7 6.72 -39.13 22.11
C ILE A 7 7.18 -38.85 20.67
N LEU A 8 7.43 -39.89 19.86
CA LEU A 8 7.77 -39.73 18.45
C LEU A 8 6.59 -39.19 17.61
N CYS A 9 5.34 -39.55 17.93
CA CYS A 9 4.17 -39.00 17.26
C CYS A 9 3.91 -37.53 17.61
N ILE A 10 4.20 -37.09 18.84
CA ILE A 10 4.04 -35.68 19.26
C ILE A 10 5.12 -34.79 18.64
N LEU A 11 6.36 -35.30 18.51
CA LEU A 11 7.45 -34.58 17.83
C LEU A 11 7.24 -34.43 16.31
N PHE A 12 6.52 -35.36 15.67
CA PHE A 12 6.19 -35.25 14.25
C PHE A 12 5.02 -34.28 13.98
N PHE A 13 4.13 -34.07 14.95
CA PHE A 13 3.01 -33.12 14.82
C PHE A 13 3.43 -31.65 15.03
N ALA A 14 4.50 -31.41 15.76
CA ALA A 14 5.00 -30.05 16.02
C ALA A 14 5.80 -29.44 14.85
N ALA A 15 6.22 -30.24 13.86
CA ALA A 15 7.07 -29.79 12.76
C ALA A 15 6.31 -29.34 11.50
N THR A 16 4.98 -29.42 11.48
CA THR A 16 4.18 -29.12 10.26
C THR A 16 3.44 -27.78 10.29
N LEU A 17 3.57 -26.97 11.36
CA LEU A 17 2.85 -25.69 11.46
C LEU A 17 3.52 -24.50 10.74
N PHE A 18 4.68 -24.67 10.12
CA PHE A 18 5.39 -23.59 9.43
C PHE A 18 5.68 -23.95 7.97
N ALA A 19 4.64 -24.15 7.16
CA ALA A 19 4.81 -24.20 5.71
C ALA A 19 3.49 -23.89 4.99
N LEU A 20 3.18 -22.60 4.81
CA LEU A 20 2.40 -22.11 3.65
C LEU A 20 2.38 -20.57 3.61
N GLN A 21 3.51 -19.97 3.25
CA GLN A 21 3.49 -18.69 2.53
C GLN A 21 3.76 -19.02 1.05
N ASN A 22 2.78 -19.66 0.40
CA ASN A 22 2.76 -19.83 -1.05
C ASN A 22 1.99 -18.65 -1.65
N GLY A 23 2.57 -17.46 -1.57
CA GLY A 23 2.01 -16.27 -2.19
C GLY A 23 3.13 -15.52 -2.91
N ASP A 24 2.83 -14.99 -4.09
CA ASP A 24 3.79 -14.16 -4.80
C ASP A 24 4.06 -12.90 -3.99
N THR A 25 5.34 -12.58 -3.80
CA THR A 25 5.76 -11.33 -3.17
C THR A 25 5.50 -10.18 -4.13
N VAL A 26 4.77 -9.17 -3.66
CA VAL A 26 4.50 -7.92 -4.36
C VAL A 26 4.92 -6.73 -3.53
N TYR A 27 5.21 -5.62 -4.21
CA TYR A 27 5.69 -4.39 -3.62
C TYR A 27 4.70 -3.26 -3.90
N VAL A 28 4.47 -2.40 -2.93
CA VAL A 28 3.59 -1.24 -3.12
C VAL A 28 4.28 -0.20 -4.01
N SER A 29 3.68 0.12 -5.15
CA SER A 29 4.24 1.03 -6.17
C SER A 29 3.74 2.48 -6.06
N VAL A 30 2.81 2.75 -5.15
CA VAL A 30 2.22 4.08 -4.93
C VAL A 30 2.67 4.65 -3.58
N LYS A 31 2.66 5.99 -3.42
CA LYS A 31 3.09 6.68 -2.19
C LYS A 31 2.38 6.15 -0.94
N LYS A 32 1.07 5.94 -1.04
CA LYS A 32 0.21 5.35 0.00
C LYS A 32 -0.86 4.49 -0.65
N ALA A 33 -1.10 3.32 -0.10
CA ALA A 33 -2.18 2.42 -0.46
C ALA A 33 -2.97 1.99 0.78
N THR A 34 -4.27 1.81 0.64
CA THR A 34 -5.13 1.29 1.70
C THR A 34 -5.44 -0.19 1.45
N ILE A 35 -5.28 -0.99 2.50
CA ILE A 35 -5.69 -2.39 2.54
C ILE A 35 -7.06 -2.42 3.22
N LYS A 36 -8.08 -2.88 2.49
CA LYS A 36 -9.49 -2.88 2.92
C LYS A 36 -9.98 -4.27 3.28
N ALA A 37 -11.05 -4.36 4.06
CA ALA A 37 -11.66 -5.64 4.43
C ALA A 37 -12.32 -6.34 3.22
N GLY A 38 -12.75 -5.57 2.21
CA GLY A 38 -13.34 -6.05 0.96
C GLY A 38 -12.89 -5.23 -0.25
N THR A 39 -13.56 -5.41 -1.39
CA THR A 39 -13.22 -4.79 -2.68
C THR A 39 -14.03 -3.53 -3.00
N GLY A 40 -14.98 -3.15 -2.14
CA GLY A 40 -15.81 -1.96 -2.30
C GLY A 40 -15.04 -0.67 -2.02
N HIS A 41 -15.50 0.44 -2.62
CA HIS A 41 -14.87 1.75 -2.42
C HIS A 41 -14.96 2.20 -0.96
N PHE A 42 -16.06 1.91 -0.26
CA PHE A 42 -16.29 2.30 1.14
C PHE A 42 -16.02 1.18 2.15
N ASP A 43 -15.36 0.10 1.73
CA ASP A 43 -15.03 -0.97 2.66
C ASP A 43 -14.02 -0.51 3.71
N LYS A 44 -14.23 -1.00 4.95
CA LYS A 44 -13.41 -0.64 6.10
C LYS A 44 -11.92 -0.82 5.82
N VAL A 45 -11.14 0.22 6.05
CA VAL A 45 -9.67 0.18 5.99
C VAL A 45 -9.14 -0.64 7.17
N VAL A 46 -8.41 -1.71 6.85
CA VAL A 46 -7.76 -2.62 7.82
C VAL A 46 -6.34 -2.14 8.13
N ALA A 47 -5.62 -1.66 7.11
CA ALA A 47 -4.27 -1.14 7.27
C ALA A 47 -3.90 -0.17 6.15
N GLN A 48 -2.83 0.59 6.39
CA GLN A 48 -2.15 1.35 5.35
C GLN A 48 -0.83 0.67 4.99
N ALA A 49 -0.49 0.72 3.71
CA ALA A 49 0.79 0.31 3.16
C ALA A 49 1.42 1.50 2.42
N VAL A 50 2.73 1.65 2.55
CA VAL A 50 3.47 2.76 1.94
C VAL A 50 4.35 2.24 0.79
N TYR A 51 4.80 3.15 -0.05
CA TYR A 51 5.70 2.81 -1.16
C TYR A 51 6.86 1.93 -0.70
N GLY A 52 7.13 0.85 -1.44
CA GLY A 52 8.20 -0.08 -1.15
C GLY A 52 7.87 -1.17 -0.12
N ASP A 53 6.72 -1.11 0.55
CA ASP A 53 6.28 -2.16 1.47
C ASP A 53 6.14 -3.50 0.74
N GLU A 54 6.60 -4.57 1.41
CA GLU A 54 6.52 -5.94 0.93
C GLU A 54 5.24 -6.61 1.43
N LEU A 55 4.44 -7.11 0.48
CA LEU A 55 3.18 -7.78 0.71
C LEU A 55 3.19 -9.15 0.03
N ILE A 56 2.49 -10.10 0.61
CA ILE A 56 2.37 -11.46 0.08
C ILE A 56 0.95 -11.65 -0.43
N VAL A 57 0.81 -12.08 -1.69
CA VAL A 57 -0.50 -12.29 -2.32
C VAL A 57 -1.06 -13.65 -1.92
N ASP A 58 -2.13 -13.64 -1.13
CA ASP A 58 -2.90 -14.84 -0.79
C ASP A 58 -3.81 -15.27 -1.94
N LYS A 59 -4.39 -14.28 -2.64
CA LYS A 59 -5.30 -14.53 -3.76
C LYS A 59 -5.23 -13.39 -4.78
N ALA A 60 -4.85 -13.74 -6.00
CA ALA A 60 -4.94 -12.83 -7.14
C ALA A 60 -6.38 -12.78 -7.69
N SER A 61 -6.84 -11.57 -8.00
CA SER A 61 -8.06 -11.29 -8.77
C SER A 61 -7.79 -10.12 -9.73
N ASN A 62 -8.63 -9.94 -10.75
CA ASN A 62 -8.36 -9.03 -11.87
C ASN A 62 -8.18 -7.56 -11.42
N LYS A 63 -9.06 -7.07 -10.53
CA LYS A 63 -9.03 -5.67 -10.06
C LYS A 63 -8.38 -5.50 -8.69
N PHE A 64 -8.41 -6.54 -7.86
CA PHE A 64 -7.94 -6.51 -6.48
C PHE A 64 -7.12 -7.74 -6.15
N HIS A 65 -6.15 -7.62 -5.25
CA HIS A 65 -5.41 -8.73 -4.71
C HIS A 65 -5.68 -8.81 -3.22
N ARG A 66 -5.92 -10.03 -2.71
CA ARG A 66 -5.91 -10.28 -1.28
C ARG A 66 -4.47 -10.47 -0.86
N VAL A 67 -4.03 -9.67 0.09
CA VAL A 67 -2.65 -9.60 0.56
C VAL A 67 -2.57 -9.59 2.07
N HIS A 68 -1.43 -10.02 2.61
CA HIS A 68 -1.04 -9.77 3.99
C HIS A 68 0.35 -9.17 4.07
N LYS A 69 0.68 -8.51 5.18
CA LYS A 69 2.03 -7.97 5.40
C LYS A 69 3.01 -9.11 5.68
N ALA A 70 4.17 -9.09 5.04
CA ALA A 70 5.23 -10.07 5.29
C ALA A 70 5.69 -10.05 6.77
N SER A 71 5.67 -8.87 7.40
CA SER A 71 6.04 -8.70 8.82
C SER A 71 4.97 -9.15 9.81
N ASP A 72 3.69 -9.17 9.42
CA ASP A 72 2.57 -9.53 10.29
C ASP A 72 1.42 -10.14 9.47
N PRO A 73 1.30 -11.48 9.46
CA PRO A 73 0.24 -12.19 8.75
C PRO A 73 -1.18 -11.91 9.28
N SER A 74 -1.33 -11.36 10.49
CA SER A 74 -2.65 -11.01 11.04
C SER A 74 -3.29 -9.83 10.30
N VAL A 75 -2.47 -8.99 9.68
CA VAL A 75 -2.90 -7.84 8.89
C VAL A 75 -3.09 -8.29 7.44
N SER A 76 -4.30 -8.76 7.12
CA SER A 76 -4.70 -9.18 5.78
C SER A 76 -5.91 -8.41 5.26
N GLY A 77 -5.99 -8.23 3.94
CA GLY A 77 -7.12 -7.58 3.29
C GLY A 77 -6.94 -7.46 1.78
N TRP A 78 -7.73 -6.62 1.16
CA TRP A 78 -7.74 -6.37 -0.28
C TRP A 78 -7.07 -5.05 -0.62
N ILE A 79 -6.19 -5.10 -1.62
CA ILE A 79 -5.53 -3.93 -2.21
C ILE A 79 -5.83 -3.90 -3.71
N PRO A 80 -6.01 -2.72 -4.33
CA PRO A 80 -6.13 -2.62 -5.78
C PRO A 80 -4.89 -3.18 -6.47
N ALA A 81 -5.08 -3.98 -7.53
CA ALA A 81 -3.96 -4.57 -8.28
C ALA A 81 -3.04 -3.50 -8.90
N ALA A 82 -3.59 -2.33 -9.26
CA ALA A 82 -2.85 -1.19 -9.79
C ALA A 82 -1.90 -0.52 -8.77
N SER A 83 -2.08 -0.77 -7.47
CA SER A 83 -1.26 -0.18 -6.40
C SER A 83 -0.02 -1.03 -6.06
N VAL A 84 0.12 -2.20 -6.68
CA VAL A 84 1.21 -3.15 -6.40
C VAL A 84 1.94 -3.57 -7.67
N THR A 85 3.18 -4.02 -7.51
CA THR A 85 4.02 -4.52 -8.59
C THR A 85 4.79 -5.76 -8.14
N THR A 86 5.00 -6.70 -9.05
CA THR A 86 5.87 -7.86 -8.80
C THR A 86 7.36 -7.51 -8.90
N LYS A 87 7.69 -6.35 -9.48
CA LYS A 87 9.07 -5.87 -9.59
C LYS A 87 9.54 -5.34 -8.24
N LYS A 88 10.61 -5.92 -7.72
CA LYS A 88 11.24 -5.43 -6.50
C LYS A 88 11.68 -3.99 -6.67
N ILE A 89 11.21 -3.14 -5.77
CA ILE A 89 11.63 -1.75 -5.69
C ILE A 89 12.96 -1.73 -4.94
N VAL A 90 14.05 -1.56 -5.68
CA VAL A 90 15.40 -1.44 -5.11
C VAL A 90 15.81 0.02 -5.13
N THR A 91 16.13 0.58 -3.96
CA THR A 91 16.80 1.87 -3.85
C THR A 91 18.31 1.64 -3.76
N SER A 92 19.10 2.56 -4.33
CA SER A 92 20.56 2.41 -4.38
C SER A 92 21.24 2.52 -3.00
N ALA A 93 20.46 2.80 -1.95
CA ALA A 93 20.91 2.85 -0.57
C ALA A 93 20.87 1.45 0.07
N LYS A 94 22.03 0.79 0.16
CA LYS A 94 22.22 -0.45 0.95
C LYS A 94 21.62 -0.28 2.35
N ASN A 95 20.59 -1.08 2.68
CA ASN A 95 20.06 -1.29 4.03
C ASN A 95 19.22 -0.18 4.70
N LYS A 96 18.37 0.53 3.97
CA LYS A 96 17.27 1.26 4.61
C LYS A 96 15.93 0.93 3.95
N GLN A 97 14.87 0.93 4.76
CA GLN A 97 13.47 0.91 4.32
C GLN A 97 13.36 1.68 3.00
N VAL A 98 12.66 1.10 2.02
CA VAL A 98 12.48 1.65 0.67
C VAL A 98 11.57 2.89 0.76
N SER A 99 12.03 3.94 1.43
CA SER A 99 11.54 5.30 1.20
C SER A 99 12.28 5.79 -0.02
N ALA A 100 11.59 5.94 -1.15
CA ALA A 100 12.17 6.65 -2.28
C ALA A 100 12.64 8.02 -1.77
N SER A 101 13.90 8.37 -2.03
CA SER A 101 14.37 9.71 -1.68
C SER A 101 13.59 10.74 -2.50
N ALA A 102 13.49 11.98 -2.01
CA ALA A 102 12.84 13.07 -2.74
C ALA A 102 13.40 13.20 -4.18
N ASP A 103 14.69 12.91 -4.36
CA ASP A 103 15.39 12.94 -5.65
C ASP A 103 14.94 11.80 -6.59
N GLU A 104 14.71 10.59 -6.07
CA GLU A 104 14.21 9.46 -6.86
C GLU A 104 12.75 9.67 -7.28
N ILE A 105 11.93 10.25 -6.40
CA ILE A 105 10.54 10.63 -6.70
C ILE A 105 10.54 11.75 -7.76
N ALA A 106 11.39 12.77 -7.61
CA ALA A 106 11.52 13.86 -8.56
C ALA A 106 11.93 13.37 -9.95
N LEU A 107 12.88 12.43 -10.03
CA LEU A 107 13.31 11.83 -11.30
C LEU A 107 12.15 11.12 -12.02
N ALA A 108 11.30 10.40 -11.29
CA ALA A 108 10.09 9.79 -11.83
C ALA A 108 9.01 10.83 -12.21
N GLY A 109 8.97 11.97 -11.51
CA GLY A 109 8.08 13.11 -11.75
C GLY A 109 8.51 14.08 -12.85
N LYS A 110 9.47 13.70 -13.72
CA LYS A 110 10.11 14.56 -14.75
C LYS A 110 11.05 15.65 -14.19
N GLY A 111 11.74 15.37 -13.09
CA GLY A 111 12.77 16.23 -12.52
C GLY A 111 12.28 17.44 -11.73
N PHE A 112 10.98 17.53 -11.43
CA PHE A 112 10.44 18.60 -10.59
C PHE A 112 10.60 18.21 -9.11
N SER A 113 11.67 18.68 -8.49
CA SER A 113 11.98 18.47 -7.07
C SER A 113 11.58 19.68 -6.23
N GLU A 114 11.57 19.52 -4.89
CA GLU A 114 11.35 20.61 -3.93
C GLU A 114 12.32 21.79 -4.18
N GLN A 115 13.58 21.49 -4.53
CA GLN A 115 14.58 22.50 -4.87
C GLN A 115 14.20 23.32 -6.12
N VAL A 116 13.68 22.65 -7.16
CA VAL A 116 13.22 23.32 -8.39
C VAL A 116 12.02 24.21 -8.09
N GLU A 117 11.12 23.76 -7.23
CA GLU A 117 9.97 24.54 -6.80
C GLU A 117 10.39 25.81 -6.02
N ASP A 118 11.35 25.68 -5.10
CA ASP A 118 11.89 26.81 -4.33
C ASP A 118 12.59 27.86 -5.22
N GLU A 119 13.38 27.41 -6.19
CA GLU A 119 14.00 28.28 -7.20
C GLU A 119 12.94 28.97 -8.07
N TYR A 120 11.90 28.23 -8.46
CA TYR A 120 10.78 28.77 -9.24
C TYR A 120 9.98 29.82 -8.45
N LYS A 121 9.69 29.55 -7.17
CA LYS A 121 9.06 30.49 -6.22
C LYS A 121 9.87 31.78 -6.08
N THR A 122 11.18 31.65 -5.98
CA THR A 122 12.10 32.80 -5.88
C THR A 122 12.08 33.66 -7.14
N SER A 123 12.03 33.03 -8.31
CA SER A 123 12.02 33.70 -9.61
C SER A 123 10.64 34.28 -9.97
N ASN A 124 9.56 33.71 -9.43
CA ASN A 124 8.18 34.04 -9.79
C ASN A 124 7.32 34.41 -8.57
N LYS A 125 7.77 35.40 -7.78
CA LYS A 125 7.11 35.81 -6.51
C LYS A 125 5.69 36.37 -6.65
N LYS A 126 5.25 36.70 -7.87
CA LYS A 126 3.92 37.27 -8.14
C LYS A 126 2.83 36.21 -8.31
N LEU A 127 3.19 34.93 -8.37
CA LEU A 127 2.24 33.83 -8.49
C LEU A 127 1.63 33.50 -7.13
N ASP A 128 0.39 33.01 -7.14
CA ASP A 128 -0.35 32.65 -5.94
C ASP A 128 -0.11 31.20 -5.53
N TYR A 129 1.02 30.95 -4.88
CA TYR A 129 1.35 29.64 -4.32
C TYR A 129 0.40 29.23 -3.19
N ALA A 130 -0.10 30.19 -2.42
CA ALA A 130 -0.97 29.91 -1.29
C ALA A 130 -2.29 29.26 -1.72
N SER A 131 -2.84 29.65 -2.88
CA SER A 131 -4.02 28.97 -3.45
C SER A 131 -3.71 27.55 -3.94
N VAL A 132 -2.53 27.32 -4.51
CA VAL A 132 -2.09 25.97 -4.91
C VAL A 132 -1.91 25.08 -3.69
N ASP A 133 -1.22 25.55 -2.66
CA ASP A 133 -1.00 24.82 -1.42
C ASP A 133 -2.34 24.46 -0.74
N LYS A 134 -3.30 25.39 -0.75
CA LYS A 134 -4.66 25.14 -0.24
C LYS A 134 -5.37 24.04 -1.03
N LEU A 135 -5.23 24.01 -2.35
CA LEU A 135 -5.81 22.98 -3.20
C LEU A 135 -5.14 21.62 -2.99
N GLU A 136 -3.81 21.58 -2.83
CA GLU A 136 -3.07 20.34 -2.57
C GLU A 136 -3.42 19.76 -1.19
N ALA A 137 -3.58 20.63 -0.18
CA ALA A 137 -3.98 20.23 1.16
C ALA A 137 -5.46 19.86 1.28
N PHE A 138 -6.28 20.14 0.27
CA PHE A 138 -7.71 19.87 0.30
C PHE A 138 -7.99 18.36 0.31
N GLN A 139 -8.59 17.86 1.38
CA GLN A 139 -8.95 16.46 1.54
C GLN A 139 -10.44 16.32 1.85
N ILE A 140 -11.12 15.47 1.09
CA ILE A 140 -12.52 15.11 1.32
C ILE A 140 -12.55 13.81 2.12
N SER A 141 -13.32 13.78 3.21
CA SER A 141 -13.50 12.56 4.00
C SER A 141 -14.36 11.54 3.24
N GLU A 142 -14.14 10.24 3.48
CA GLU A 142 -14.97 9.18 2.88
C GLU A 142 -16.45 9.33 3.29
N GLU A 143 -16.73 9.82 4.50
CA GLU A 143 -18.08 10.08 4.99
C GLU A 143 -18.77 11.20 4.20
N SER A 144 -18.09 12.33 4.00
CA SER A 144 -18.61 13.44 3.18
C SER A 144 -18.85 13.02 1.74
N LEU A 145 -17.98 12.18 1.19
CA LEU A 145 -18.14 11.63 -0.16
C LEU A 145 -19.35 10.68 -0.22
N LYS A 146 -19.54 9.84 0.79
CA LYS A 146 -20.70 8.94 0.88
C LYS A 146 -22.01 9.73 0.98
N SER A 147 -22.09 10.73 1.86
CA SER A 147 -23.27 11.61 1.95
C SER A 147 -23.53 12.33 0.63
N PHE A 148 -22.49 12.82 -0.05
CA PHE A 148 -22.65 13.45 -1.36
C PHE A 148 -23.26 12.53 -2.41
N ILE A 149 -22.85 11.26 -2.45
CA ILE A 149 -23.43 10.25 -3.36
C ILE A 149 -24.88 9.95 -2.98
N GLU A 150 -25.16 9.81 -1.68
CA GLU A 150 -26.49 9.49 -1.17
C GLU A 150 -27.50 10.62 -1.43
N ASP A 151 -27.12 11.85 -1.08
CA ASP A 151 -27.92 13.07 -1.24
C ASP A 151 -28.11 13.42 -2.73
N GLY A 152 -27.14 13.09 -3.57
CA GLY A 152 -27.17 13.35 -5.01
C GLY A 152 -27.79 12.23 -5.86
N GLU A 153 -28.26 11.14 -5.23
CA GLU A 153 -28.79 9.94 -5.91
C GLU A 153 -27.83 9.33 -6.97
N LEU A 154 -26.51 9.42 -6.74
CA LEU A 154 -25.47 9.08 -7.73
C LEU A 154 -25.07 7.59 -7.76
N TYR A 155 -26.02 6.68 -7.50
CA TYR A 155 -25.76 5.24 -7.30
C TYR A 155 -25.38 4.45 -8.57
N GLY A 156 -25.32 5.09 -9.75
CA GLY A 156 -25.24 4.44 -11.06
C GLY A 156 -23.84 4.16 -11.63
N ALA A 157 -22.78 4.23 -10.82
CA ALA A 157 -21.39 4.14 -11.30
C ALA A 157 -20.57 3.00 -10.64
N GLU A 158 -21.19 1.85 -10.36
CA GLU A 158 -20.50 0.63 -9.91
C GLU A 158 -20.21 -0.38 -11.05
#